data_AF-A0A1G8AJ87-F1
#
_entry.id   AF-A0A1G8AJ87-F1
#
_cell.length_a   1.000
_cell.length_b   1.000
_cell.length_c   1.000
_cell.angle_alpha   90.00
_cell.angle_beta   90.00
_cell.angle_gamma   90.00
#
_symmetry.space_group_name_H-M   'P 1'
#
loop_
_entity.id
_entity.type
_entity.pdbx_description
1 polymer ?
#
loop_
_entity_poly.entity_id
_entity_poly.type
_entity_poly.pdbx_seq_one_letter_code
_entity_poly.pdbx_strand_id
1 'polypeptide(L)'
;MEQVLAPKFNFTPKNSQSVPVDGFDYGEGGYDPKKENVGFNQQTGQFQIEIKGLVKPKSKEATRICQEDLNEVIAAFVQDKISLERGLFDSEMVPEEFTQVRIGKIIKDKYPELDENDQEAVRQHAIAALNLTQQAKKILNSAGDALKAGNAALIDGVRKFAMDVHDLDIDLIDRINPFGEAYAILAKAMNEDSLKQVALVIAGKKVNLTIEEARELAQRALKFKQERGRLPSLTSQDPWKKRMAESIAFLARMKAEAANG
;
A
#
# COMPACT_ATOMS: atom_id res chain seq x y z
N MET A 1 -28.65 -2.38 7.51
CA MET A 1 -27.21 -2.05 7.50
C MET A 1 -26.50 -3.32 7.09
N GLU A 2 -26.17 -3.44 5.80
CA GLU A 2 -25.38 -4.56 5.31
C GLU A 2 -23.98 -4.40 5.91
N GLN A 3 -23.67 -5.21 6.91
CA GLN A 3 -22.36 -5.25 7.51
C GLN A 3 -21.44 -5.82 6.43
N VAL A 4 -20.71 -4.96 5.74
CA VAL A 4 -19.67 -5.37 4.78
C VAL A 4 -18.57 -6.02 5.63
N LEU A 5 -18.74 -7.30 5.93
CA LEU A 5 -17.69 -8.12 6.51
C LEU A 5 -16.53 -8.09 5.52
N ALA A 6 -15.39 -7.56 5.97
CA ALA A 6 -14.16 -7.68 5.21
C ALA A 6 -13.95 -9.16 4.85
N PRO A 7 -13.59 -9.48 3.60
CA PRO A 7 -13.37 -10.86 3.19
C PRO A 7 -12.33 -11.52 4.10
N LYS A 8 -12.67 -12.69 4.63
CA LYS A 8 -11.75 -13.47 5.46
C LYS A 8 -10.80 -14.23 4.54
N PHE A 9 -9.56 -13.77 4.47
CA PHE A 9 -8.51 -14.44 3.71
C PHE A 9 -7.80 -15.48 4.57
N ASN A 10 -7.69 -16.69 4.05
CA ASN A 10 -6.84 -17.74 4.58
C ASN A 10 -5.67 -17.98 3.62
N PHE A 11 -4.52 -17.43 3.97
CA PHE A 11 -3.30 -17.59 3.17
C PHE A 11 -2.57 -18.88 3.53
N THR A 12 -2.12 -19.59 2.51
CA THR A 12 -1.38 -20.85 2.67
C THR A 12 -0.17 -20.87 1.73
N PRO A 13 0.96 -21.46 2.14
CA PRO A 13 2.10 -21.59 1.25
C PRO A 13 1.81 -22.57 0.11
N LYS A 14 2.17 -22.19 -1.12
CA LYS A 14 2.17 -23.12 -2.27
C LYS A 14 3.42 -24.00 -2.25
N ASN A 15 3.24 -25.32 -2.29
CA ASN A 15 4.32 -26.30 -2.44
C ASN A 15 3.82 -27.61 -3.10
N SER A 16 4.71 -28.60 -3.26
CA SER A 16 4.40 -29.88 -3.91
C SER A 16 3.42 -30.78 -3.14
N GLN A 17 3.16 -30.48 -1.87
CA GLN A 17 2.18 -31.17 -1.02
C GLN A 17 0.85 -30.42 -0.93
N SER A 18 0.73 -29.25 -1.56
CA SER A 18 -0.53 -28.50 -1.61
C SER A 18 -1.60 -29.32 -2.33
N VAL A 19 -2.79 -29.34 -1.74
CA VAL A 19 -3.97 -30.10 -2.20
C VAL A 19 -5.21 -29.23 -2.09
N PRO A 20 -6.28 -29.50 -2.88
CA PRO A 20 -7.54 -28.78 -2.73
C PRO A 20 -8.11 -28.99 -1.33
N VAL A 21 -8.73 -27.94 -0.81
CA VAL A 21 -9.43 -27.96 0.47
C VAL A 21 -10.92 -28.23 0.23
N ASP A 22 -11.47 -29.21 0.95
CA ASP A 22 -12.88 -29.56 0.84
C ASP A 22 -13.80 -28.36 1.13
N GLY A 23 -14.82 -28.20 0.30
CA GLY A 23 -15.79 -27.11 0.42
C GLY A 23 -15.35 -25.78 -0.21
N PHE A 24 -14.18 -25.71 -0.84
CA PHE A 24 -13.74 -24.54 -1.61
C PHE A 24 -13.95 -24.75 -3.11
N ASP A 25 -14.53 -23.74 -3.76
CA ASP A 25 -14.64 -23.67 -5.21
C ASP A 25 -13.47 -22.88 -5.80
N TYR A 26 -12.68 -23.56 -6.63
CA TYR A 26 -11.48 -23.05 -7.29
C TYR A 26 -11.75 -22.42 -8.67
N GLY A 27 -13.03 -22.26 -9.05
CA GLY A 27 -13.47 -21.72 -10.34
C GLY A 27 -13.59 -22.80 -11.43
N GLU A 28 -13.90 -22.36 -12.66
CA GLU A 28 -14.23 -23.26 -13.78
C GLU A 28 -13.13 -24.29 -14.11
N GLY A 29 -11.86 -23.92 -13.89
CA GLY A 29 -10.71 -24.81 -14.12
C GLY A 29 -10.42 -25.79 -12.97
N GLY A 30 -11.10 -25.66 -11.83
CA GLY A 30 -10.80 -26.41 -10.62
C GLY A 30 -9.42 -26.12 -10.03
N TYR A 31 -8.96 -26.99 -9.14
CA TYR A 31 -7.64 -26.88 -8.50
C TYR A 31 -6.53 -27.33 -9.46
N ASP A 32 -5.50 -26.50 -9.61
CA ASP A 32 -4.30 -26.82 -10.40
C ASP A 32 -3.09 -27.04 -9.48
N PRO A 33 -2.53 -28.26 -9.40
CA PRO A 33 -1.36 -28.52 -8.54
C PRO A 33 -0.09 -27.80 -9.01
N LYS A 34 -0.02 -27.32 -10.26
CA LYS A 34 1.19 -26.72 -10.84
C LYS A 34 1.34 -25.22 -10.59
N LYS A 35 0.30 -24.55 -10.08
CA LYS A 35 0.29 -23.10 -9.83
C LYS A 35 -0.44 -22.77 -8.54
N GLU A 36 -0.40 -21.51 -8.12
CA GLU A 36 -1.18 -21.00 -7.00
C GLU A 36 -2.68 -21.01 -7.31
N ASN A 37 -3.49 -21.27 -6.29
CA ASN A 37 -4.95 -21.38 -6.42
C ASN A 37 -5.65 -20.41 -5.47
N VAL A 38 -6.84 -19.98 -5.90
CA VAL A 38 -7.78 -19.23 -5.07
C VAL A 38 -9.09 -19.99 -4.99
N GLY A 39 -9.32 -20.59 -3.83
CA GLY A 39 -10.59 -21.19 -3.45
C GLY A 39 -11.50 -20.17 -2.79
N PHE A 40 -12.80 -20.27 -3.05
CA PHE A 40 -13.82 -19.53 -2.31
C PHE A 40 -14.86 -20.50 -1.74
N ASN A 41 -15.12 -20.41 -0.45
CA ASN A 41 -16.18 -21.17 0.20
C ASN A 41 -17.45 -20.31 0.30
N GLN A 42 -18.48 -20.65 -0.48
CA GLN A 42 -19.73 -19.90 -0.54
C GLN A 42 -20.53 -19.92 0.78
N GLN A 43 -20.38 -20.98 1.58
CA GLN A 43 -21.11 -21.13 2.84
C GLN A 43 -20.52 -20.26 3.95
N THR A 44 -19.18 -20.16 4.00
CA THR A 44 -18.47 -19.42 5.06
C THR A 44 -18.02 -18.02 4.63
N GLY A 45 -18.04 -17.72 3.32
CA GLY A 45 -17.54 -16.47 2.76
C GLY A 45 -16.01 -16.34 2.84
N GLN A 46 -15.28 -17.44 3.06
CA GLN A 46 -13.84 -17.45 3.22
C GLN A 46 -13.13 -17.68 1.89
N PHE A 47 -12.00 -16.98 1.70
CA PHE A 47 -11.05 -17.28 0.64
C PHE A 47 -9.96 -18.18 1.18
N GLN A 48 -9.55 -19.17 0.40
CA GLN A 48 -8.28 -19.87 0.56
C GLN A 48 -7.38 -19.47 -0.60
N ILE A 49 -6.22 -18.91 -0.30
CA ILE A 49 -5.31 -18.37 -1.31
C ILE A 49 -3.95 -19.00 -1.08
N GLU A 50 -3.43 -19.69 -2.09
CA GLU A 50 -2.07 -20.20 -2.08
C GLU A 50 -1.11 -19.09 -2.55
N ILE A 51 -0.01 -18.89 -1.82
CA ILE A 51 1.02 -17.90 -2.16
C ILE A 51 2.37 -18.61 -2.13
N LYS A 52 3.15 -18.46 -3.19
CA LYS A 52 4.52 -18.99 -3.24
C LYS A 52 5.45 -18.17 -2.36
N GLY A 53 6.38 -18.85 -1.67
CA GLY A 53 7.34 -18.21 -0.78
C GLY A 53 6.77 -17.73 0.56
N LEU A 54 5.45 -17.88 0.79
CA LEU A 54 4.80 -17.46 2.02
C LEU A 54 5.36 -18.22 3.24
N VAL A 55 5.80 -17.46 4.24
CA VAL A 55 6.30 -18.00 5.50
C VAL A 55 5.11 -18.43 6.36
N LYS A 56 5.15 -19.69 6.82
CA LYS A 56 4.13 -20.23 7.70
C LYS A 56 4.44 -19.83 9.16
N PRO A 57 3.47 -19.28 9.92
CA PRO A 57 3.66 -19.02 11.34
C PRO A 57 3.92 -20.32 12.11
N LYS A 58 4.85 -20.29 13.06
CA LYS A 58 5.25 -21.42 13.90
C LYS A 58 4.58 -21.39 15.26
N SER A 59 4.43 -20.21 15.87
CA SER A 59 3.77 -20.09 17.17
C SER A 59 2.24 -20.02 17.05
N LYS A 60 1.58 -20.37 18.16
CA LYS A 60 0.14 -20.20 18.31
C LYS A 60 -0.26 -18.74 18.22
N GLU A 61 0.55 -17.84 18.81
CA GLU A 61 0.27 -16.41 18.77
C GLU A 61 0.39 -15.84 17.36
N ALA A 62 1.45 -16.16 16.61
CA ALA A 62 1.57 -15.72 15.22
C ALA A 62 0.43 -16.25 14.34
N THR A 63 0.02 -17.51 14.56
CA THR A 63 -1.14 -18.10 13.86
C THR A 63 -2.43 -17.34 14.17
N ARG A 64 -2.68 -17.03 15.45
CA ARG A 64 -3.83 -16.25 15.90
C ARG A 64 -3.81 -14.86 15.27
N ILE A 65 -2.65 -14.18 15.28
CA ILE A 65 -2.50 -12.85 14.69
C ILE A 65 -2.80 -12.88 13.19
N CYS A 66 -2.25 -13.86 12.45
CA CYS A 66 -2.52 -14.03 11.03
C CYS A 66 -4.01 -14.32 10.70
N GLN A 67 -4.78 -14.87 11.64
CA GLN A 67 -6.19 -15.25 11.40
C GLN A 67 -7.19 -14.21 11.90
N GLU A 68 -6.88 -13.54 13.00
CA GLU A 68 -7.84 -12.73 13.77
C GLU A 68 -7.42 -11.26 13.85
N ASP A 69 -6.12 -10.97 13.98
CA ASP A 69 -5.62 -9.62 14.31
C ASP A 69 -4.90 -8.91 13.15
N LEU A 70 -4.84 -9.48 11.94
CA LEU A 70 -4.20 -8.83 10.79
C LEU A 70 -4.72 -7.41 10.54
N ASN A 71 -6.01 -7.19 10.80
CA ASN A 71 -6.64 -5.88 10.67
C ASN A 71 -6.01 -4.83 11.58
N GLU A 72 -5.50 -5.21 12.76
CA GLU A 72 -4.84 -4.27 13.67
C GLU A 72 -3.47 -3.85 13.13
N VAL A 73 -2.71 -4.78 12.54
CA VAL A 73 -1.43 -4.48 11.87
C VAL A 73 -1.66 -3.56 10.67
N ILE A 74 -2.64 -3.88 9.84
CA ILE A 74 -3.01 -3.07 8.68
C ILE A 74 -3.48 -1.67 9.12
N ALA A 75 -4.29 -1.58 10.17
CA ALA A 75 -4.75 -0.30 10.71
C ALA A 75 -3.58 0.55 11.21
N ALA A 76 -2.65 -0.02 11.97
CA ALA A 76 -1.46 0.67 12.44
C ALA A 76 -0.60 1.16 11.27
N PHE A 77 -0.45 0.36 10.21
CA PHE A 77 0.29 0.72 9.00
C PHE A 77 -0.37 1.86 8.21
N VAL A 78 -1.69 1.84 8.06
CA VAL A 78 -2.43 2.93 7.41
C VAL A 78 -2.40 4.22 8.23
N GLN A 79 -2.35 4.12 9.57
CA GLN A 79 -2.26 5.28 10.47
C GLN A 79 -0.85 5.88 10.57
N ASP A 80 0.19 5.14 10.18
CA ASP A 80 1.57 5.61 10.19
C ASP A 80 1.76 6.72 9.14
N LYS A 81 1.69 7.98 9.60
CA LYS A 81 1.73 9.18 8.75
C LYS A 81 2.90 9.21 7.79
N ILE A 82 4.08 8.73 8.20
CA ILE A 82 5.26 8.71 7.34
C ILE A 82 5.08 7.66 6.21
N SER A 83 4.51 6.50 6.52
CA SER A 83 4.18 5.50 5.50
C SER A 83 3.12 6.02 4.54
N LEU A 84 2.10 6.67 5.09
CA LEU A 84 1.01 7.26 4.32
C LEU A 84 1.50 8.38 3.39
N GLU A 85 2.21 9.38 3.92
CA GLU A 85 2.69 10.54 3.16
C GLU A 85 3.73 10.16 2.10
N ARG A 86 4.62 9.21 2.40
CA ARG A 86 5.58 8.79 1.39
C ARG A 86 4.97 7.82 0.39
N GLY A 87 4.13 6.89 0.83
CA GLY A 87 3.56 5.84 -0.03
C GLY A 87 2.55 6.35 -1.04
N LEU A 88 1.82 7.40 -0.67
CA LEU A 88 0.83 8.04 -1.54
C LEU A 88 1.43 8.95 -2.61
N PHE A 89 2.65 9.45 -2.42
CA PHE A 89 3.10 10.58 -3.22
C PHE A 89 4.57 10.51 -3.69
N ASP A 90 5.45 9.74 -3.02
CA ASP A 90 6.83 9.53 -3.45
C ASP A 90 6.89 8.40 -4.49
N SER A 91 6.65 8.73 -5.76
CA SER A 91 6.67 7.76 -6.87
C SER A 91 8.04 7.13 -7.14
N GLU A 92 9.11 7.65 -6.53
CA GLU A 92 10.47 7.11 -6.61
C GLU A 92 10.80 6.18 -5.44
N MET A 93 9.90 6.09 -4.45
CA MET A 93 10.09 5.22 -3.32
C MET A 93 9.82 3.76 -3.71
N VAL A 94 10.76 2.90 -3.32
CA VAL A 94 10.69 1.46 -3.54
C VAL A 94 9.57 0.87 -2.65
N PRO A 95 8.58 0.14 -3.21
CA PRO A 95 7.48 -0.45 -2.45
C PRO A 95 7.93 -1.26 -1.22
N GLU A 96 9.06 -1.97 -1.35
CA GLU A 96 9.69 -2.78 -0.31
C GLU A 96 10.07 -2.00 0.95
N GLU A 97 10.33 -0.69 0.83
CA GLU A 97 10.53 0.16 2.01
C GLU A 97 9.27 0.19 2.89
N PHE A 98 8.07 0.15 2.30
CA PHE A 98 6.83 0.06 3.08
C PHE A 98 6.54 -1.37 3.49
N THR A 99 6.53 -2.28 2.52
CA THR A 99 6.04 -3.65 2.71
C THR A 99 6.96 -4.47 3.62
N GLN A 100 8.28 -4.28 3.52
CA GLN A 100 9.27 -4.99 4.32
C GLN A 100 9.67 -4.18 5.56
N VAL A 101 10.18 -2.95 5.37
CA VAL A 101 10.79 -2.19 6.46
C VAL A 101 9.75 -1.59 7.42
N ARG A 102 8.76 -0.83 6.90
CA ARG A 102 7.78 -0.14 7.76
C ARG A 102 6.83 -1.11 8.46
N ILE A 103 6.23 -2.06 7.74
CA ILE A 103 5.36 -3.06 8.36
C ILE A 103 6.14 -3.94 9.34
N GLY A 104 7.36 -4.36 8.98
CA GLY A 104 8.23 -5.13 9.90
C GLY A 104 8.49 -4.38 11.21
N LYS A 105 8.77 -3.07 11.15
CA LYS A 105 8.91 -2.24 12.35
C LYS A 105 7.62 -2.20 13.19
N ILE A 106 6.46 -1.98 12.56
CA ILE A 106 5.17 -1.94 13.26
C ILE A 106 4.89 -3.26 13.98
N ILE A 107 5.18 -4.39 13.33
CA ILE A 107 5.00 -5.72 13.93
C ILE A 107 5.94 -5.90 15.10
N LYS A 108 7.22 -5.53 14.97
CA LYS A 108 8.19 -5.61 16.06
C LYS A 108 7.80 -4.75 17.27
N ASP A 109 7.26 -3.56 17.02
CA ASP A 109 6.83 -2.64 18.08
C ASP A 109 5.54 -3.16 18.77
N LYS A 110 4.64 -3.82 18.03
CA LYS A 110 3.34 -4.30 18.53
C LYS A 110 3.39 -5.69 19.15
N TYR A 111 4.25 -6.56 18.65
CA TYR A 111 4.40 -7.97 19.04
C TYR A 111 5.90 -8.30 19.29
N PRO A 112 6.55 -7.64 20.25
CA PRO A 112 7.99 -7.81 20.52
C PRO A 112 8.36 -9.23 20.98
N GLU A 113 7.37 -10.01 21.43
CA GLU A 113 7.51 -11.39 21.90
C GLU A 113 7.64 -12.43 20.77
N LEU A 114 7.25 -12.07 19.55
CA LEU A 114 7.38 -12.97 18.39
C LEU A 114 8.84 -13.08 17.95
N ASP A 115 9.25 -14.28 17.55
CA ASP A 115 10.55 -14.47 16.92
C ASP A 115 10.57 -13.91 15.48
N GLU A 116 11.77 -13.81 14.89
CA GLU A 116 11.94 -13.24 13.54
C GLU A 116 11.13 -13.96 12.45
N ASN A 117 10.93 -15.27 12.59
CA ASN A 117 10.19 -16.05 11.60
C ASN A 117 8.69 -15.76 11.68
N ASP A 118 8.16 -15.68 12.90
CA ASP A 118 6.77 -15.36 13.16
C ASP A 118 6.45 -13.89 12.83
N GLN A 119 7.37 -12.96 13.10
CA GLN A 119 7.25 -11.57 12.68
C GLN A 119 7.14 -11.48 11.15
N GLU A 120 8.00 -12.21 10.42
CA GLU A 120 7.96 -12.25 8.96
C GLU A 120 6.68 -12.90 8.43
N ALA A 121 6.20 -13.98 9.06
CA ALA A 121 4.92 -14.58 8.70
C ALA A 121 3.78 -13.56 8.81
N VAL A 122 3.67 -12.86 9.95
CA VAL A 122 2.63 -11.84 10.17
C VAL A 122 2.76 -10.70 9.14
N ARG A 123 3.99 -10.26 8.83
CA ARG A 123 4.25 -9.21 7.85
C ARG A 123 3.71 -9.58 6.47
N GLN A 124 4.09 -10.76 5.98
CA GLN A 124 3.70 -11.26 4.68
C GLN A 124 2.18 -11.44 4.56
N HIS A 125 1.53 -11.95 5.62
CA HIS A 125 0.08 -12.10 5.65
C HIS A 125 -0.64 -10.74 5.66
N ALA A 126 -0.13 -9.76 6.40
CA ALA A 126 -0.69 -8.42 6.46
C ALA A 126 -0.61 -7.71 5.09
N ILE A 127 0.55 -7.76 4.43
CA ILE A 127 0.71 -7.12 3.12
C ILE A 127 -0.09 -7.84 2.02
N ALA A 128 -0.17 -9.17 2.06
CA ALA A 128 -1.00 -9.94 1.14
C ALA A 128 -2.48 -9.56 1.28
N ALA A 129 -3.01 -9.54 2.51
CA ALA A 129 -4.38 -9.11 2.77
C ALA A 129 -4.65 -7.68 2.26
N LEU A 130 -3.74 -6.75 2.55
CA LEU A 130 -3.87 -5.36 2.15
C LEU A 130 -3.87 -5.23 0.62
N ASN A 131 -2.88 -5.76 -0.07
CA ASN A 131 -2.76 -5.65 -1.53
C ASN A 131 -3.91 -6.34 -2.26
N LEU A 132 -4.35 -7.52 -1.81
CA LEU A 132 -5.50 -8.21 -2.40
C LEU A 132 -6.80 -7.43 -2.23
N THR A 133 -7.02 -6.87 -1.04
CA THR A 133 -8.19 -6.02 -0.77
C THR A 133 -8.20 -4.79 -1.67
N GLN A 134 -7.04 -4.14 -1.84
CA GLN A 134 -6.91 -2.93 -2.65
C GLN A 134 -7.14 -3.23 -4.13
N GLN A 135 -6.64 -4.35 -4.64
CA GLN A 135 -6.83 -4.72 -6.05
C GLN A 135 -8.24 -5.20 -6.36
N ALA A 136 -8.87 -5.91 -5.44
CA ALA A 136 -10.28 -6.24 -5.56
C ALA A 136 -11.13 -4.96 -5.64
N LYS A 137 -10.86 -3.96 -4.79
CA LYS A 137 -11.50 -2.63 -4.88
C LYS A 137 -11.23 -1.92 -6.20
N LYS A 138 -9.99 -1.96 -6.71
CA LYS A 138 -9.63 -1.37 -8.01
C LYS A 138 -10.47 -1.94 -9.15
N ILE A 139 -10.64 -3.26 -9.19
CA ILE A 139 -11.43 -3.93 -10.22
C ILE A 139 -12.90 -3.52 -10.11
N LEU A 140 -13.45 -3.48 -8.89
CA LEU A 140 -14.80 -2.99 -8.62
C LEU A 140 -15.00 -1.53 -9.08
N ASN A 141 -14.03 -0.66 -8.81
CA ASN A 141 -14.09 0.76 -9.18
C ASN A 141 -13.93 0.97 -10.69
N SER A 142 -13.14 0.12 -11.37
CA SER A 142 -12.83 0.24 -12.81
C SER A 142 -13.92 -0.35 -13.71
N ALA A 143 -14.76 -1.26 -13.20
CA ALA A 143 -15.78 -1.94 -13.98
C ALA A 143 -17.06 -1.10 -14.26
N GLY A 144 -17.14 0.13 -13.75
CA GLY A 144 -18.32 0.99 -13.90
C GLY A 144 -19.57 0.43 -13.19
N ASP A 145 -20.67 1.18 -13.22
CA ASP A 145 -21.93 0.95 -12.47
C ASP A 145 -22.62 -0.43 -12.71
N ALA A 146 -22.06 -1.29 -13.58
CA ALA A 146 -22.61 -2.60 -13.94
C ALA A 146 -22.36 -3.71 -12.90
N LEU A 147 -21.45 -3.52 -11.93
CA LEU A 147 -21.16 -4.49 -10.85
C LEU A 147 -21.57 -3.97 -9.46
N LYS A 148 -22.71 -3.26 -9.36
CA LYS A 148 -23.39 -2.96 -8.08
C LYS A 148 -24.08 -4.19 -7.47
N ALA A 149 -23.41 -5.34 -7.46
CA ALA A 149 -23.95 -6.59 -6.93
C ALA A 149 -22.98 -7.22 -5.90
N GLY A 150 -22.88 -6.57 -4.74
CA GLY A 150 -22.47 -7.18 -3.46
C GLY A 150 -21.20 -8.06 -3.46
N ASN A 151 -21.13 -8.96 -2.49
CA ASN A 151 -19.98 -9.84 -2.22
C ASN A 151 -19.49 -10.64 -3.45
N ALA A 152 -20.35 -10.92 -4.43
CA ALA A 152 -20.01 -11.63 -5.67
C ALA A 152 -18.96 -10.89 -6.52
N ALA A 153 -19.13 -9.58 -6.69
CA ALA A 153 -18.20 -8.77 -7.48
C ALA A 153 -16.81 -8.68 -6.81
N LEU A 154 -16.76 -8.71 -5.47
CA LEU A 154 -15.51 -8.78 -4.72
C LEU A 154 -14.80 -10.12 -4.91
N ILE A 155 -15.56 -11.23 -4.90
CA ILE A 155 -15.04 -12.58 -5.16
C ILE A 155 -14.44 -12.67 -6.56
N ASP A 156 -15.16 -12.19 -7.56
CA ASP A 156 -14.67 -12.16 -8.93
C ASP A 156 -13.45 -11.24 -9.09
N GLY A 157 -13.42 -10.12 -8.38
CA GLY A 157 -12.25 -9.22 -8.35
C GLY A 157 -11.01 -9.89 -7.76
N VAL A 158 -11.14 -10.57 -6.61
CA VAL A 158 -10.03 -11.31 -5.97
C VAL A 158 -9.56 -12.46 -6.87
N ARG A 159 -10.49 -13.26 -7.41
CA ARG A 159 -10.16 -14.36 -8.33
C ARG A 159 -9.47 -13.84 -9.58
N LYS A 160 -10.00 -12.79 -10.20
CA LYS A 160 -9.41 -12.20 -11.41
C LYS A 160 -8.02 -11.67 -11.14
N PHE A 161 -7.81 -10.94 -10.05
CA PHE A 161 -6.47 -10.47 -9.71
C PHE A 161 -5.50 -11.63 -9.51
N ALA A 162 -5.89 -12.65 -8.75
CA ALA A 162 -5.02 -13.80 -8.50
C ALA A 162 -4.79 -14.68 -9.75
N MET A 163 -5.72 -14.69 -10.72
CA MET A 163 -5.59 -15.43 -11.98
C MET A 163 -4.85 -14.65 -13.07
N ASP A 164 -5.02 -13.32 -13.14
CA ASP A 164 -4.33 -12.45 -14.10
C ASP A 164 -2.84 -12.31 -13.74
N VAL A 165 -2.50 -12.52 -12.47
CA VAL A 165 -1.12 -12.67 -12.00
C VAL A 165 -0.68 -14.11 -12.23
N HIS A 166 -0.01 -14.36 -13.35
CA HIS A 166 0.79 -15.57 -13.50
C HIS A 166 1.87 -15.56 -12.40
N ASP A 167 1.72 -16.46 -11.43
CA ASP A 167 2.60 -16.69 -10.26
C ASP A 167 2.38 -15.71 -9.08
N LEU A 168 1.43 -16.04 -8.20
CA LEU A 168 1.19 -15.28 -6.96
C LEU A 168 2.32 -15.57 -5.94
N ASP A 169 3.37 -14.75 -6.02
CA ASP A 169 4.56 -14.84 -5.17
C ASP A 169 4.60 -13.70 -4.13
N ILE A 170 5.14 -13.98 -2.94
CA ILE A 170 5.34 -12.95 -1.93
C ILE A 170 6.27 -11.83 -2.41
N ASP A 171 7.28 -12.14 -3.23
CA ASP A 171 8.18 -11.13 -3.79
C ASP A 171 7.44 -10.16 -4.73
N LEU A 172 6.43 -10.67 -5.45
CA LEU A 172 5.57 -9.85 -6.28
C LEU A 172 4.66 -8.97 -5.40
N ILE A 173 4.09 -9.53 -4.34
CA ILE A 173 3.23 -8.80 -3.40
C ILE A 173 4.00 -7.65 -2.75
N ASP A 174 5.25 -7.87 -2.35
CA ASP A 174 6.09 -6.85 -1.71
C ASP A 174 6.43 -5.68 -2.66
N ARG A 175 6.43 -5.91 -3.98
CA ARG A 175 6.64 -4.90 -5.03
C ARG A 175 5.40 -4.08 -5.38
N ILE A 176 4.24 -4.41 -4.81
CA ILE A 176 3.01 -3.66 -5.05
C ILE A 176 2.90 -2.57 -4.00
N ASN A 177 2.80 -1.31 -4.46
CA ASN A 177 2.59 -0.18 -3.56
C ASN A 177 1.21 -0.31 -2.87
N PRO A 178 1.16 -0.51 -1.54
CA PRO A 178 -0.08 -0.74 -0.82
C PRO A 178 -1.00 0.50 -0.75
N PHE A 179 -0.48 1.68 -1.07
CA PHE A 179 -1.18 2.96 -1.01
C PHE A 179 -1.70 3.45 -2.37
N GLY A 180 -1.44 2.74 -3.47
CA GLY A 180 -1.78 3.21 -4.82
C GLY A 180 -3.26 3.62 -5.00
N GLU A 181 -4.20 2.82 -4.49
CA GLU A 181 -5.65 3.12 -4.51
C GLU A 181 -6.07 4.11 -3.40
N ALA A 182 -5.35 4.12 -2.27
CA ALA A 182 -5.64 5.02 -1.16
C ALA A 182 -5.50 6.49 -1.58
N TYR A 183 -4.70 6.79 -2.61
CA TYR A 183 -4.61 8.13 -3.21
C TYR A 183 -5.95 8.65 -3.73
N ALA A 184 -6.70 7.85 -4.50
CA ALA A 184 -7.95 8.30 -5.13
C ALA A 184 -9.07 8.55 -4.09
N ILE A 185 -9.06 7.79 -3.00
CA ILE A 185 -10.06 7.87 -1.93
C ILE A 185 -9.66 8.94 -0.89
N LEU A 186 -8.37 9.02 -0.52
CA LEU A 186 -7.88 9.98 0.47
C LEU A 186 -7.63 11.37 -0.10
N ALA A 187 -7.28 11.55 -1.38
CA ALA A 187 -7.22 12.88 -1.98
C ALA A 187 -8.59 13.60 -1.95
N LYS A 188 -9.69 12.85 -1.89
CA LYS A 188 -11.04 13.38 -1.64
C LYS A 188 -11.31 13.75 -0.18
N ALA A 189 -10.56 13.19 0.77
CA ALA A 189 -10.76 13.37 2.22
C ALA A 189 -9.68 14.24 2.88
N MET A 190 -8.52 14.44 2.24
CA MET A 190 -7.42 15.27 2.74
C MET A 190 -7.68 16.76 2.49
N ASN A 191 -7.23 17.60 3.42
CA ASN A 191 -7.28 19.04 3.22
C ASN A 191 -6.14 19.52 2.30
N GLU A 192 -6.33 20.70 1.71
CA GLU A 192 -5.43 21.28 0.71
C GLU A 192 -3.99 21.47 1.23
N ASP A 193 -3.83 21.74 2.52
CA ASP A 193 -2.52 22.00 3.13
C ASP A 193 -1.68 20.73 3.27
N SER A 194 -2.27 19.61 3.67
CA SER A 194 -1.59 18.31 3.72
C SER A 194 -1.14 17.87 2.31
N LEU A 195 -1.98 18.06 1.29
CA LEU A 195 -1.62 17.76 -0.10
C LEU A 195 -0.44 18.61 -0.60
N LYS A 196 -0.41 19.89 -0.24
CA LYS A 196 0.69 20.81 -0.59
C LYS A 196 2.01 20.44 0.08
N GLN A 197 1.99 20.10 1.37
CA GLN A 197 3.20 19.73 2.09
C GLN A 197 3.84 18.48 1.50
N VAL A 198 3.04 17.47 1.17
CA VAL A 198 3.59 16.26 0.60
C VAL A 198 4.11 16.49 -0.82
N ALA A 199 3.37 17.24 -1.66
CA ALA A 199 3.86 17.66 -2.98
C ALA A 199 5.23 18.36 -2.90
N LEU A 200 5.45 19.19 -1.86
CA LEU A 200 6.74 19.84 -1.59
C LEU A 200 7.84 18.84 -1.26
N VAL A 201 7.59 17.82 -0.43
CA VAL A 201 8.60 16.80 -0.11
C VAL A 201 9.08 16.07 -1.38
N ILE A 202 8.16 15.71 -2.29
CA ILE A 202 8.51 14.97 -3.52
C ILE A 202 9.23 15.85 -4.52
N ALA A 203 8.72 17.07 -4.73
CA ALA A 203 9.37 18.02 -5.61
C ALA A 203 10.82 18.26 -5.14
N GLY A 204 11.03 18.39 -3.83
CA GLY A 204 12.37 18.56 -3.26
C GLY A 204 13.31 17.39 -3.54
N LYS A 205 12.78 16.16 -3.66
CA LYS A 205 13.57 14.97 -4.02
C LYS A 205 13.97 14.91 -5.49
N LYS A 206 13.03 15.23 -6.39
CA LYS A 206 13.20 15.13 -7.85
C LYS A 206 14.05 16.25 -8.47
N VAL A 207 14.21 17.35 -7.74
CA VAL A 207 14.80 18.57 -8.29
C VAL A 207 16.32 18.55 -8.14
N ASN A 208 17.00 18.57 -9.29
CA ASN A 208 18.44 18.81 -9.38
C ASN A 208 18.70 20.33 -9.46
N LEU A 209 18.85 20.97 -8.31
CA LEU A 209 19.29 22.37 -8.19
C LEU A 209 20.58 22.43 -7.37
N THR A 210 21.43 23.41 -7.66
CA THR A 210 22.49 23.81 -6.73
C THR A 210 21.92 24.61 -5.57
N ILE A 211 22.61 24.62 -4.43
CA ILE A 211 22.22 25.40 -3.24
C ILE A 211 22.07 26.88 -3.57
N GLU A 212 22.97 27.40 -4.40
CA GLU A 212 23.04 28.81 -4.80
C GLU A 212 21.83 29.21 -5.65
N GLU A 213 21.51 28.42 -6.69
CA GLU A 213 20.32 28.62 -7.53
C GLU A 213 19.03 28.50 -6.71
N ALA A 214 18.96 27.53 -5.80
CA ALA A 214 17.79 27.33 -4.97
C ALA A 214 17.55 28.51 -4.02
N ARG A 215 18.62 29.10 -3.46
CA ARG A 215 18.55 30.31 -2.62
C ARG A 215 18.07 31.52 -3.40
N GLU A 216 18.56 31.73 -4.61
CA GLU A 216 18.14 32.85 -5.46
C GLU A 216 16.65 32.74 -5.81
N LEU A 217 16.21 31.55 -6.23
CA LEU A 217 14.80 31.28 -6.55
C LEU A 217 13.90 31.40 -5.32
N ALA A 218 14.36 30.99 -4.14
CA ALA A 218 13.62 31.15 -2.88
C ALA A 218 13.46 32.62 -2.47
N GLN A 219 14.46 33.48 -2.72
CA GLN A 219 14.31 34.93 -2.50
C GLN A 219 13.26 35.53 -3.44
N ARG A 220 13.22 35.08 -4.70
CA ARG A 220 12.18 35.49 -5.66
C ARG A 220 10.80 34.98 -5.25
N ALA A 221 10.72 33.75 -4.72
CA ALA A 221 9.49 33.19 -4.16
C ALA A 221 8.98 33.99 -2.95
N LEU A 222 9.88 34.52 -2.12
CA LEU A 222 9.52 35.40 -1.00
C LEU A 222 8.91 36.71 -1.49
N LYS A 223 9.51 37.35 -2.52
CA LYS A 223 8.92 38.54 -3.16
C LYS A 223 7.54 38.24 -3.75
N PHE A 224 7.40 37.10 -4.45
CA PHE A 224 6.11 36.65 -4.96
C PHE A 224 5.05 36.51 -3.85
N LYS A 225 5.42 35.97 -2.68
CA LYS A 225 4.53 35.88 -1.52
C LYS A 225 4.12 37.26 -1.00
N GLN A 226 5.04 38.21 -0.94
CA GLN A 226 4.75 39.58 -0.50
C GLN A 226 3.79 40.30 -1.46
N GLU A 227 3.95 40.10 -2.77
CA GLU A 227 3.11 40.74 -3.79
C GLU A 227 1.73 40.08 -3.96
N ARG A 228 1.66 38.74 -3.85
CA ARG A 228 0.46 37.96 -4.18
C ARG A 228 -0.24 37.37 -2.96
N GLY A 229 0.29 37.60 -1.75
CA GLY A 229 -0.25 37.08 -0.49
C GLY A 229 -0.13 35.57 -0.30
N ARG A 230 0.44 34.84 -1.27
CA ARG A 230 0.55 33.37 -1.25
C ARG A 230 1.86 32.89 -1.85
N LEU A 231 2.32 31.72 -1.41
CA LEU A 231 3.50 31.07 -1.98
C LEU A 231 3.24 30.60 -3.42
N PRO A 232 4.30 30.49 -4.25
CA PRO A 232 4.19 29.86 -5.56
C PRO A 232 3.80 28.38 -5.41
N SER A 233 3.03 27.86 -6.38
CA SER A 233 2.52 26.49 -6.35
C SER A 233 3.31 25.55 -7.25
N LEU A 234 3.56 24.32 -6.78
CA LEU A 234 4.15 23.24 -7.56
C LEU A 234 3.24 22.75 -8.70
N THR A 235 1.93 22.95 -8.57
CA THR A 235 0.94 22.60 -9.60
C THR A 235 0.68 23.74 -10.58
N SER A 236 1.46 24.83 -10.52
CA SER A 236 1.29 25.94 -11.45
C SER A 236 1.63 25.52 -12.87
N GLN A 237 0.78 25.88 -13.83
CA GLN A 237 1.08 25.72 -15.26
C GLN A 237 2.20 26.66 -15.73
N ASP A 238 2.50 27.70 -14.94
CA ASP A 238 3.59 28.63 -15.18
C ASP A 238 4.93 27.99 -14.73
N PRO A 239 5.86 27.70 -15.67
CA PRO A 239 7.13 27.06 -15.36
C PRO A 239 7.97 27.85 -14.34
N TRP A 240 7.83 29.18 -14.32
CA TRP A 240 8.59 30.03 -13.42
C TRP A 240 8.10 29.92 -11.98
N LYS A 241 6.78 29.91 -11.79
CA LYS A 241 6.17 29.67 -10.46
C LYS A 241 6.45 28.27 -9.96
N LYS A 242 6.37 27.27 -10.85
CA LYS A 242 6.72 25.90 -10.53
C LYS A 242 8.16 25.78 -10.05
N ARG A 243 9.12 26.37 -10.76
CA ARG A 243 10.55 26.34 -10.41
C ARG A 243 10.88 27.06 -9.09
N MET A 244 10.18 28.15 -8.77
CA MET A 244 10.27 28.81 -7.46
C MET A 244 9.71 27.96 -6.30
N ALA A 245 8.66 27.18 -6.56
CA ALA A 245 8.11 26.26 -5.56
C ALA A 245 9.03 25.03 -5.35
N GLU A 246 9.61 24.53 -6.44
CA GLU A 246 10.62 23.45 -6.43
C GLU A 246 11.89 23.85 -5.66
N SER A 247 12.35 25.11 -5.77
CA SER A 247 13.51 25.57 -5.00
C SER A 247 13.24 25.66 -3.50
N ILE A 248 12.03 26.05 -3.09
CA ILE A 248 11.63 26.04 -1.68
C ILE A 248 11.64 24.62 -1.14
N ALA A 249 11.07 23.68 -1.90
CA ALA A 249 11.06 22.26 -1.57
C ALA A 249 12.47 21.67 -1.42
N PHE A 250 13.37 21.98 -2.35
CA PHE A 250 14.77 21.54 -2.30
C PHE A 250 15.49 22.04 -1.03
N LEU A 251 15.36 23.33 -0.69
CA LEU A 251 15.98 23.90 0.51
C LEU A 251 15.38 23.32 1.81
N ALA A 252 14.07 23.05 1.82
CA ALA A 252 13.41 22.41 2.96
C ALA A 252 13.95 20.98 3.20
N ARG A 253 14.15 20.20 2.11
CA ARG A 253 14.79 18.88 2.18
C ARG A 253 16.19 18.97 2.79
N MET A 254 17.05 19.85 2.26
CA MET A 254 18.43 19.99 2.75
C MET A 254 18.50 20.36 4.23
N LYS A 255 17.58 21.22 4.69
CA LYS A 255 17.49 21.58 6.11
C LYS A 255 17.07 20.39 6.98
N ALA A 256 16.14 19.56 6.50
CA ALA A 256 15.70 18.36 7.21
C ALA A 256 16.80 17.28 7.27
N GLU A 257 17.55 17.09 6.18
CA GLU A 257 18.69 16.17 6.12
C GLU A 257 19.81 16.61 7.08
N ALA A 258 20.11 17.91 7.15
CA ALA A 258 21.12 18.45 8.07
C ALA A 258 20.72 18.39 9.56
N ALA A 259 19.42 18.22 9.87
CA ALA A 259 18.92 18.11 11.24
C ALA A 259 18.81 16.65 11.74
N ASN A 260 18.83 15.69 10.80
CA ASN A 260 18.71 14.25 11.08
C ASN A 260 20.06 13.50 10.98
N GLY A 261 21.16 14.21 10.69
CA GLY A 261 22.53 13.70 10.78
C GLY A 261 23.24 14.27 12.01
#